data_AF-A0A7W6EE45-F1
#
_entry.id   AF-A0A7W6EE45-F1
#
_cell.length_a   1.000
_cell.length_b   1.000
_cell.length_c   1.000
_cell.angle_alpha   90.00
_cell.angle_beta   90.00
_cell.angle_gamma   90.00
#
_symmetry.space_group_name_H-M   'P 1'
#
loop_
_entity.id
_entity.type
_entity.pdbx_description
1 polymer ?
#
loop_
_entity_poly.entity_id
_entity_poly.type
_entity_poly.pdbx_seq_one_letter_code
_entity_poly.pdbx_strand_id
1 'polypeptide(L)'
;MRSESAAIAAIKSGERTISDYGTASTSEWLTLCLALARYDGLEGTGYEANEAAWDRLNDAQRAIVRAENPTFRAAEFDGPSRYM
;
A
#
# COMPACT_ATOMS: atom_id res chain seq x y z
N MET A 1 -7.45 14.85 -5.73
CA MET A 1 -6.92 13.53 -5.32
C MET A 1 -6.47 13.64 -3.88
N ARG A 2 -6.95 12.75 -2.98
CA ARG A 2 -6.41 12.67 -1.62
C ARG A 2 -5.03 12.02 -1.72
N SER A 3 -4.03 12.55 -1.01
CA SER A 3 -2.71 11.94 -0.97
C SER A 3 -2.76 10.70 -0.05
N GLU A 4 -2.23 9.57 -0.49
CA GLU A 4 -2.16 8.33 0.31
C GLU A 4 -1.41 8.55 1.62
N SER A 5 -0.42 9.45 1.66
CA SER A 5 0.27 9.86 2.89
C SER A 5 -0.66 10.51 3.91
N ALA A 6 -1.61 11.35 3.46
CA ALA A 6 -2.60 11.96 4.35
C ALA A 6 -3.58 10.94 4.90
N ALA A 7 -3.92 9.92 4.09
CA ALA A 7 -4.75 8.81 4.54
C ALA A 7 -4.05 7.96 5.61
N ILE A 8 -2.77 7.64 5.39
CA ILE A 8 -1.94 6.91 6.36
C ILE A 8 -1.84 7.68 7.68
N ALA A 9 -1.61 8.99 7.63
CA ALA A 9 -1.55 9.84 8.82
C ALA A 9 -2.87 9.83 9.62
N ALA A 10 -4.02 9.94 8.94
CA ALA A 10 -5.35 9.90 9.58
C ALA A 10 -5.66 8.53 10.20
N ILE A 11 -5.17 7.43 9.61
CA ILE A 11 -5.33 6.09 10.18
C ILE A 11 -4.41 5.93 11.40
N LYS A 12 -3.16 6.38 11.33
CA LYS A 12 -2.19 6.32 12.44
C LYS A 12 -2.61 7.19 13.63
N SER A 13 -3.27 8.33 13.39
CA SER A 13 -3.82 9.19 14.44
C SER A 13 -5.11 8.65 15.08
N GLY A 14 -5.72 7.61 14.48
CA GLY A 14 -7.00 7.06 14.91
C GLY A 14 -8.21 7.91 14.49
N GLU A 15 -8.02 8.96 13.69
CA GLU A 15 -9.12 9.77 13.14
C GLU A 15 -9.99 8.95 12.17
N ARG A 16 -9.37 7.96 11.50
CA ARG A 16 -10.04 7.06 10.56
C ARG A 16 -9.54 5.63 10.69
N THR A 17 -10.29 4.71 10.12
CA THR A 17 -9.92 3.31 9.94
C THR A 17 -9.56 3.04 8.48
N ILE A 18 -8.88 1.93 8.21
CA ILE A 18 -8.61 1.52 6.83
C ILE A 18 -9.91 1.27 6.05
N SER A 19 -10.97 0.80 6.70
CA SER A 19 -12.29 0.56 6.10
C SER A 19 -12.96 1.84 5.56
N ASP A 20 -12.62 3.02 6.10
CA ASP A 20 -13.08 4.32 5.56
C ASP A 20 -12.56 4.59 4.13
N TYR A 21 -11.61 3.79 3.66
CA TYR A 21 -11.01 3.85 2.33
C TYR A 21 -11.47 2.69 1.43
N GLY A 22 -12.55 1.98 1.77
CA GLY A 22 -13.08 0.87 0.97
C GLY A 22 -13.54 1.25 -0.45
N THR A 23 -13.69 2.55 -0.75
CA THR A 23 -13.97 3.05 -2.11
C THR A 23 -12.72 3.57 -2.83
N ALA A 24 -11.53 3.41 -2.26
CA ALA A 24 -10.27 3.79 -2.91
C ALA A 24 -10.04 2.95 -4.17
N SER A 25 -9.23 3.46 -5.09
CA SER A 25 -8.77 2.61 -6.21
C SER A 25 -7.97 1.42 -5.68
N THR A 26 -7.92 0.33 -6.44
CA THR A 26 -7.16 -0.87 -6.05
C THR A 26 -5.71 -0.51 -5.69
N SER A 27 -5.02 0.31 -6.49
CA SER A 27 -3.64 0.71 -6.21
C SER A 27 -3.51 1.52 -4.91
N GLU A 28 -4.42 2.46 -4.63
CA GLU A 28 -4.43 3.20 -3.36
C GLU A 28 -4.66 2.25 -2.17
N TRP A 29 -5.61 1.33 -2.29
CA TRP A 29 -5.90 0.35 -1.24
C TRP A 29 -4.68 -0.53 -0.93
N LEU A 30 -3.99 -1.02 -1.97
CA LEU A 30 -2.76 -1.79 -1.82
C LEU A 30 -1.66 -0.97 -1.15
N THR A 31 -1.48 0.30 -1.54
CA THR A 31 -0.52 1.22 -0.88
C THR A 31 -0.80 1.32 0.61
N LEU A 32 -2.06 1.54 1.00
CA LEU A 32 -2.46 1.64 2.41
C LEU A 32 -2.19 0.36 3.19
N CYS A 33 -2.58 -0.80 2.64
CA CYS A 33 -2.40 -2.10 3.28
C CYS A 33 -0.92 -2.39 3.53
N LEU A 34 -0.07 -2.19 2.52
CA LEU A 34 1.37 -2.46 2.62
C LEU A 34 2.08 -1.47 3.55
N ALA A 35 1.75 -0.17 3.45
CA ALA A 35 2.32 0.89 4.28
C ALA A 35 1.96 0.75 5.77
N LEU A 36 0.79 0.19 6.08
CA LEU A 36 0.31 0.00 7.45
C LEU A 36 0.52 -1.43 7.99
N ALA A 37 1.17 -2.31 7.22
CA ALA A 37 1.31 -3.74 7.53
C ALA A 37 -0.03 -4.44 7.82
N ARG A 38 -1.10 -4.01 7.13
CA ARG A 38 -2.46 -4.58 7.21
C ARG A 38 -2.69 -5.55 6.06
N TYR A 39 -1.96 -6.66 6.09
CA TYR A 39 -2.00 -7.67 5.02
C TYR A 39 -3.35 -8.40 4.94
N ASP A 40 -4.12 -8.41 6.04
CA ASP A 40 -5.51 -8.87 6.07
C ASP A 40 -6.39 -8.11 5.06
N GLY A 41 -6.08 -6.84 4.79
CA GLY A 41 -6.79 -6.03 3.79
C GLY A 41 -6.52 -6.45 2.35
N LEU A 42 -5.55 -7.33 2.08
CA LEU A 42 -5.27 -7.81 0.72
C LEU A 42 -6.22 -8.94 0.30
N GLU A 43 -6.90 -9.60 1.23
CA GLU A 43 -7.81 -10.71 0.94
C GLU A 43 -8.96 -10.28 0.02
N GLY A 44 -9.18 -11.04 -1.06
CA GLY A 44 -10.26 -10.76 -2.02
C GLY A 44 -9.95 -9.65 -3.02
N THR A 45 -8.73 -9.09 -3.00
CA THR A 45 -8.28 -8.09 -3.99
C THR A 45 -7.69 -8.73 -5.26
N GLY A 46 -7.42 -10.04 -5.26
CA GLY A 46 -6.64 -10.72 -6.30
C GLY A 46 -5.13 -10.45 -6.23
N TYR A 47 -4.68 -9.73 -5.19
CA TYR A 47 -3.30 -9.42 -4.89
C TYR A 47 -2.94 -9.85 -3.46
N GLU A 48 -3.46 -11.00 -3.02
CA GLU A 48 -3.29 -11.53 -1.66
C GLU A 48 -1.81 -11.77 -1.31
N ALA A 49 -0.98 -12.06 -2.32
CA ALA A 49 0.46 -12.11 -2.15
C ALA A 49 1.04 -10.69 -2.07
N ASN A 50 1.71 -10.37 -0.96
CA ASN A 50 2.41 -9.10 -0.73
C ASN A 50 3.28 -8.66 -1.93
N GLU A 51 3.93 -9.60 -2.61
CA GLU A 51 4.75 -9.35 -3.79
C GLU A 51 3.92 -8.90 -4.99
N ALA A 52 2.76 -9.53 -5.22
CA ALA A 52 1.85 -9.15 -6.29
C ALA A 52 1.24 -7.77 -6.04
N ALA A 53 0.89 -7.47 -4.78
CA ALA A 53 0.44 -6.14 -4.37
C ALA A 53 1.52 -5.08 -4.61
N TRP A 54 2.77 -5.36 -4.24
CA TRP A 54 3.91 -4.47 -4.47
C TRP A 54 4.17 -4.20 -5.94
N ASP A 55 4.17 -5.25 -6.76
CA ASP A 55 4.48 -5.15 -8.18
C ASP A 55 3.44 -4.27 -8.91
N ARG A 56 2.20 -4.19 -8.39
CA ARG A 56 1.13 -3.36 -8.93
C ARG A 56 1.28 -1.86 -8.65
N LEU A 57 2.09 -1.48 -7.66
CA LEU A 57 2.33 -0.10 -7.26
C LEU A 57 3.31 0.61 -8.20
N ASN A 58 3.11 1.90 -8.41
CA ASN A 58 4.07 2.78 -9.09
C ASN A 58 5.17 3.28 -8.12
N ASP A 59 6.20 3.95 -8.65
CA ASP A 59 7.35 4.41 -7.86
C ASP A 59 6.98 5.36 -6.70
N ALA A 60 5.98 6.23 -6.89
CA ALA A 60 5.53 7.15 -5.85
C ALA A 60 4.86 6.38 -4.69
N GLN A 61 4.03 5.39 -5.01
CA GLN A 61 3.35 4.53 -4.03
C GLN A 61 4.35 3.64 -3.29
N ARG A 62 5.32 3.08 -4.00
CA ARG A 62 6.43 2.31 -3.40
C ARG A 62 7.25 3.15 -2.43
N ALA A 63 7.51 4.42 -2.77
CA ALA A 63 8.19 5.36 -1.87
C ALA A 63 7.39 5.61 -0.59
N ILE A 64 6.06 5.74 -0.69
CA ILE A 64 5.17 5.90 0.48
C ILE A 64 5.23 4.65 1.37
N VAL A 65 5.07 3.47 0.79
CA VAL A 65 5.12 2.21 1.56
C VAL A 65 6.47 2.07 2.29
N ARG A 66 7.60 2.43 1.66
CA ARG A 66 8.91 2.40 2.31
C ARG A 66 9.07 3.42 3.43
N ALA A 67 8.54 4.63 3.25
CA ALA A 67 8.60 5.65 4.28
C ALA A 67 7.83 5.21 5.54
N GLU A 68 6.73 4.48 5.35
CA GLU A 68 5.81 4.11 6.43
C GLU A 68 6.07 2.70 7.00
N ASN A 69 6.59 1.79 6.18
CA ASN A 69 6.95 0.40 6.50
C ASN A 69 8.34 0.05 5.89
N PRO A 70 9.43 0.54 6.49
CA PRO A 70 10.79 0.40 5.92
C PRO A 70 11.30 -1.04 5.86
N THR A 71 10.71 -1.94 6.64
CA THR A 71 11.04 -3.38 6.61
C THR A 71 10.33 -4.12 5.49
N PHE A 72 9.31 -3.52 4.85
CA PHE A 72 8.61 -4.13 3.73
C PHE A 72 9.45 -4.01 2.46
N ARG A 73 10.07 -5.14 2.08
CA ARG A 73 10.83 -5.35 0.84
C ARG A 73 11.95 -4.29 0.65
N ALA A 74 13.17 -4.67 1.02
CA ALA A 74 14.34 -3.81 0.91
C ALA A 74 14.53 -3.26 -0.52
N ALA A 75 15.14 -2.07 -0.63
CA ALA A 75 15.34 -1.36 -1.89
C ALA A 75 16.05 -2.20 -2.97
N GLU A 76 16.90 -3.13 -2.56
CA GLU A 76 17.60 -4.08 -3.42
C GLU A 76 16.67 -5.05 -4.18
N PHE A 77 15.42 -5.21 -3.76
CA PHE A 77 14.44 -6.12 -4.35
C PHE A 77 13.46 -5.43 -5.32
N ASP A 78 13.69 -4.16 -5.65
CA ASP A 78 12.97 -3.47 -6.72
C ASP A 78 13.48 -3.90 -8.09
N GLY A 79 12.85 -4.95 -8.61
CA GLY A 79 12.89 -5.24 -10.04
C GLY A 79 11.88 -4.37 -10.81
N PRO A 80 12.03 -4.27 -12.15
CA PRO A 80 10.98 -3.72 -12.99
C PRO A 80 9.68 -4.49 -12.73
N SER A 81 8.56 -3.76 -12.58
CA SER A 81 7.25 -4.40 -12.41
C SER A 81 7.02 -5.38 -13.55
N ARG A 82 6.75 -6.65 -13.22
CA ARG A 82 6.52 -7.73 -14.21
C ARG A 82 5.25 -7.55 -15.05
N TYR A 83 4.44 -6.53 -14.75
CA TYR A 83 3.14 -6.28 -15.35
C TYR A 83 3.08 -5.01 -16.22
N MET A 84 4.20 -4.62 -16.85
CA MET A 84 4.20 -3.63 -17.94
C MET A 84 3.74 -4.24 -19.26
#